data_AF-A0A7C1B8P1-F1
#
_entry.id   AF-A0A7C1B8P1-F1
#
_cell.length_a   1.000
_cell.length_b   1.000
_cell.length_c   1.000
_cell.angle_alpha   90.00
_cell.angle_beta   90.00
_cell.angle_gamma   90.00
#
_symmetry.space_group_name_H-M   'P 1'
#
loop_
_entity.id
_entity.type
_entity.pdbx_description
1 polymer ?
#
loop_
_entity_poly.entity_id
_entity_poly.type
_entity_poly.pdbx_seq_one_letter_code
_entity_poly.pdbx_strand_id
1 'polypeptide(L)'
;LQNIDDLRMISERNIERRKMEIEKVEQIIAEEFERLLEEFKLKEADDLLGKLYSRAEEIRIRETERALRLISMSGYDPEKTAKIVNDLTSAIVSKILADPTLAIKKAAKSDDKELVLAASCLFDLSD
;
A
#
# COMPACT_ATOMS: atom_id res chain seq x y z
N LEU A 1 -20.20 -42.70 -43.12
CA LEU A 1 -20.50 -41.45 -43.85
C LEU A 1 -21.06 -40.47 -42.82
N GLN A 2 -20.39 -39.35 -42.59
CA GLN A 2 -20.97 -38.26 -41.80
C GLN A 2 -21.76 -37.36 -42.76
N ASN A 3 -23.05 -37.18 -42.51
CA ASN A 3 -23.94 -36.37 -43.35
C ASN A 3 -24.02 -34.92 -42.82
N ILE A 4 -24.64 -34.03 -43.60
CA ILE A 4 -24.86 -32.61 -43.24
C ILE A 4 -25.54 -32.44 -41.86
N ASP A 5 -26.39 -33.39 -41.47
CA ASP A 5 -27.06 -33.38 -40.16
C ASP A 5 -26.10 -33.66 -39.00
N ASP A 6 -25.04 -34.46 -39.22
CA ASP A 6 -23.99 -34.70 -38.21
C ASP A 6 -23.18 -33.42 -37.96
N LEU A 7 -22.91 -32.63 -39.01
CA LEU A 7 -22.22 -31.34 -38.88
C LEU A 7 -23.08 -30.29 -38.16
N ARG A 8 -24.41 -30.30 -38.38
CA ARG A 8 -25.34 -29.43 -37.65
C ARG A 8 -25.36 -29.74 -36.16
N MET A 9 -25.46 -31.02 -35.77
CA MET A 9 -25.39 -31.42 -34.36
C MET A 9 -24.07 -31.05 -33.68
N ILE A 10 -22.93 -31.19 -34.37
CA ILE A 10 -21.62 -30.80 -33.82
C ILE A 10 -21.53 -29.27 -33.66
N SER A 11 -22.07 -28.51 -34.62
CA SER A 11 -22.12 -27.05 -34.55
C SER A 11 -22.96 -26.56 -33.37
N GLU A 12 -24.15 -27.14 -33.17
CA GLU A 12 -25.03 -26.82 -32.04
C GLU A 12 -24.36 -27.14 -30.70
N ARG A 13 -23.76 -28.34 -30.55
CA ARG A 13 -22.96 -28.68 -29.35
C ARG A 13 -21.80 -27.73 -29.11
N ASN A 14 -21.14 -27.26 -30.17
CA ASN A 14 -20.04 -26.31 -30.04
C ASN A 14 -20.51 -24.93 -29.60
N ILE A 15 -21.66 -24.46 -30.10
CA ILE A 15 -22.28 -23.20 -29.65
C ILE A 15 -22.68 -23.30 -28.18
N GLU A 16 -23.28 -24.42 -27.78
CA GLU A 16 -23.73 -24.65 -26.41
C GLU A 16 -22.55 -24.76 -25.43
N ARG A 17 -21.48 -25.47 -25.80
CA ARG A 17 -20.20 -25.44 -25.07
C ARG A 17 -19.66 -24.01 -24.95
N ARG A 18 -19.62 -23.26 -26.06
CA ARG A 18 -19.11 -21.87 -26.04
C ARG A 18 -19.91 -20.97 -25.11
N LYS A 19 -21.25 -21.12 -25.05
CA LYS A 19 -22.08 -20.37 -24.10
C LYS A 19 -21.74 -20.68 -22.64
N MET A 20 -21.56 -21.96 -22.30
CA MET A 20 -21.15 -22.36 -20.95
C MET A 20 -19.75 -21.85 -20.59
N GLU A 21 -18.83 -21.78 -21.55
CA GLU A 21 -17.50 -21.20 -21.31
C GLU A 21 -17.57 -19.66 -21.15
N ILE A 22 -18.51 -18.97 -21.80
CA ILE A 22 -18.69 -17.51 -21.62
C ILE A 22 -19.07 -17.19 -20.18
N GLU A 23 -20.04 -17.90 -19.57
CA GLU A 23 -20.44 -17.67 -18.18
C GLU A 23 -19.26 -17.85 -17.20
N LYS A 24 -18.44 -18.89 -17.44
CA LYS A 24 -17.21 -19.11 -16.64
C LYS A 24 -16.21 -17.97 -16.80
N VAL A 25 -16.03 -17.47 -18.03
CA VAL A 25 -15.11 -16.36 -18.31
C VAL A 25 -15.62 -15.08 -17.65
N GLU A 26 -16.92 -14.79 -17.70
CA GLU A 26 -17.53 -13.64 -17.02
C GLU A 26 -17.32 -13.71 -15.50
N GLN A 27 -17.46 -14.90 -14.90
CA GLN A 27 -17.18 -15.09 -13.48
C GLN A 27 -15.71 -14.81 -13.15
N ILE A 28 -14.76 -15.34 -13.95
CA ILE A 28 -13.33 -15.08 -13.75
C ILE A 28 -13.04 -13.58 -13.85
N ILE A 29 -13.61 -12.89 -14.83
CA ILE A 29 -13.43 -11.44 -15.01
C ILE A 29 -13.96 -10.67 -13.79
N ALA A 30 -15.12 -11.04 -13.27
CA ALA A 30 -15.70 -10.39 -12.09
C ALA A 30 -14.79 -10.56 -10.85
N GLU A 31 -14.31 -11.78 -10.60
CA GLU A 31 -13.41 -12.09 -9.48
C GLU A 31 -12.07 -11.33 -9.59
N GLU A 32 -11.47 -11.30 -10.79
CA GLU A 32 -10.21 -10.57 -11.01
C GLU A 32 -10.39 -9.06 -10.95
N PHE A 33 -11.55 -8.54 -11.38
CA PHE A 33 -11.85 -7.11 -11.26
C PHE A 33 -11.98 -6.67 -9.79
N GLU A 34 -12.63 -7.49 -8.94
CA GLU A 34 -12.69 -7.23 -7.50
C GLU A 34 -11.29 -7.21 -6.87
N ARG A 35 -10.43 -8.18 -7.21
CA ARG A 35 -9.03 -8.20 -6.75
C ARG A 35 -8.26 -6.96 -7.16
N LEU A 36 -8.41 -6.55 -8.42
CA LEU A 36 -7.76 -5.34 -8.93
C LEU A 36 -8.18 -4.10 -8.14
N LEU A 37 -9.47 -3.96 -7.81
CA LEU A 37 -9.96 -2.85 -6.98
C LEU A 37 -9.34 -2.86 -5.58
N GLU A 38 -9.19 -4.02 -4.95
CA GLU A 38 -8.51 -4.12 -3.65
C GLU A 38 -7.03 -3.72 -3.72
N GLU A 39 -6.32 -4.12 -4.78
CA GLU A 39 -4.93 -3.73 -5.01
C GLU A 39 -4.79 -2.21 -5.20
N PHE A 40 -5.69 -1.58 -5.95
CA PHE A 40 -5.70 -0.12 -6.13
C PHE A 40 -5.88 0.62 -4.80
N LYS A 41 -6.79 0.17 -3.94
CA LYS A 41 -7.00 0.77 -2.61
C LYS A 41 -5.76 0.67 -1.74
N LEU A 42 -5.07 -0.46 -1.77
CA LEU A 42 -3.82 -0.63 -1.03
C LEU A 42 -2.71 0.28 -1.55
N LYS A 43 -2.64 0.46 -2.86
CA LYS A 43 -1.67 1.36 -3.48
C LYS A 43 -1.87 2.82 -3.06
N GLU A 44 -3.11 3.31 -3.03
CA GLU A 44 -3.41 4.67 -2.53
C GLU A 44 -2.97 4.84 -1.07
N ALA A 45 -3.15 3.82 -0.24
CA ALA A 45 -2.67 3.83 1.15
C ALA A 45 -1.14 3.87 1.22
N ASP A 46 -0.45 3.07 0.41
CA ASP A 46 1.00 3.04 0.38
C ASP A 46 1.59 4.37 -0.12
N ASP A 47 0.94 5.07 -1.06
CA ASP A 47 1.35 6.41 -1.51
C ASP A 47 1.24 7.44 -0.36
N LEU A 48 0.13 7.42 0.40
CA LEU A 48 -0.04 8.28 1.57
C LEU A 48 1.01 7.98 2.65
N LEU A 49 1.28 6.70 2.92
CA LEU A 49 2.29 6.27 3.86
C LEU A 49 3.69 6.70 3.40
N GLY A 50 3.99 6.63 2.10
CA GLY A 50 5.24 7.14 1.55
C GLY A 50 5.49 8.60 1.91
N LYS A 51 4.46 9.45 1.76
CA LYS A 51 4.53 10.87 2.16
C LYS A 51 4.75 11.03 3.67
N LEU A 52 4.03 10.26 4.48
CA LEU A 52 4.16 10.27 5.94
C LEU A 52 5.58 9.93 6.40
N TYR A 53 6.14 8.84 5.89
CA TYR A 53 7.48 8.39 6.23
C TYR A 53 8.55 9.37 5.75
N SER A 54 8.37 9.97 4.56
CA SER A 54 9.29 10.98 4.03
C SER A 54 9.33 12.20 4.95
N ARG A 55 8.18 12.74 5.33
CA ARG A 55 8.07 13.88 6.24
C ARG A 55 8.64 13.56 7.63
N ALA A 56 8.34 12.38 8.17
CA ALA A 56 8.87 11.95 9.46
C ALA A 56 10.40 11.86 9.44
N GLU A 57 10.97 11.35 8.34
CA GLU A 57 12.41 11.24 8.17
C GLU A 57 13.10 12.61 8.04
N GLU A 58 12.50 13.55 7.31
CA GLU A 58 13.00 14.93 7.24
C GLU A 58 13.09 15.59 8.62
N ILE A 59 12.05 15.43 9.44
CA ILE A 59 12.04 15.92 10.83
C ILE A 59 13.12 15.21 11.65
N ARG A 60 13.20 13.89 11.54
CA ARG A 60 14.16 13.06 12.28
C ARG A 60 15.59 13.50 11.98
N ILE A 61 15.97 13.64 10.71
CA ILE A 61 17.31 14.06 10.29
C ILE A 61 17.64 15.43 10.86
N ARG A 62 16.74 16.42 10.68
CA ARG A 62 16.95 17.79 11.15
C ARG A 62 17.22 17.87 12.65
N GLU A 63 16.41 17.19 13.45
CA GLU A 63 16.55 17.22 14.91
C GLU A 63 17.75 16.38 15.39
N THR A 64 18.04 15.26 14.71
CA THR A 64 19.23 14.44 14.99
C THR A 64 20.50 15.25 14.76
N GLU A 65 20.63 15.92 13.62
CA GLU A 65 21.77 16.77 13.32
C GLU A 65 21.93 17.91 14.35
N ARG A 66 20.81 18.51 14.77
CA ARG A 66 20.83 19.54 15.81
C ARG A 66 21.35 18.97 17.14
N ALA A 67 20.88 17.80 17.56
CA ALA A 67 21.35 17.14 18.77
C ALA A 67 22.84 16.81 18.68
N LEU A 68 23.30 16.28 17.55
CA LEU A 68 24.72 15.93 17.35
C LEU A 68 25.63 17.17 17.38
N ARG A 69 25.20 18.30 16.83
CA ARG A 69 25.94 19.58 16.93
C ARG A 69 26.08 20.08 18.38
N LEU A 70 25.09 19.83 19.23
CA LEU A 70 25.17 20.20 20.65
C LEU A 70 26.08 19.25 21.44
N ILE A 71 26.01 17.95 21.15
CA ILE A 71 26.81 16.95 21.84
C ILE A 71 28.29 17.04 21.44
N SER A 72 28.61 17.39 20.19
CA SER A 72 30.00 17.56 19.74
C SER A 72 30.74 18.67 20.51
N MET A 73 30.02 19.65 21.06
CA MET A 73 30.58 20.69 21.94
C MET A 73 30.91 20.18 23.35
N SER A 74 30.51 18.95 23.70
CA SER A 74 30.60 18.38 25.05
C SER A 74 31.74 17.35 25.21
N GLY A 75 32.57 17.14 24.17
CA GLY A 75 33.79 16.30 24.25
C GLY A 75 33.58 14.78 24.21
N TYR A 76 32.39 14.30 23.86
CA TYR A 76 32.12 12.88 23.65
C TYR A 76 32.69 12.36 22.31
N ASP A 77 32.89 11.05 22.20
CA ASP A 77 33.23 10.36 20.95
C ASP A 77 32.14 10.63 19.88
N PRO A 78 32.46 11.38 18.80
CA PRO A 78 31.47 11.79 17.81
C PRO A 78 30.80 10.64 17.08
N GLU A 79 31.55 9.60 16.72
CA GLU A 79 31.04 8.49 15.90
C GLU A 79 30.10 7.60 16.72
N LYS A 80 30.52 7.23 17.93
CA LYS A 80 29.71 6.40 18.83
C LYS A 80 28.42 7.12 19.23
N THR A 81 28.50 8.43 19.48
CA THR A 81 27.34 9.25 19.82
C THR A 81 26.39 9.36 18.62
N ALA A 82 26.91 9.66 17.42
CA ALA A 82 26.12 9.73 16.19
C ALA A 82 25.33 8.45 15.94
N LYS A 83 25.96 7.28 16.15
CA LYS A 83 25.28 6.00 16.01
C LYS A 83 24.14 5.83 17.00
N ILE A 84 24.38 6.04 18.30
CA ILE A 84 23.36 5.85 19.35
C ILE A 84 22.15 6.77 19.13
N VAL A 85 22.39 8.04 18.77
CA VAL A 85 21.30 9.01 18.54
C VAL A 85 20.51 8.63 17.28
N ASN A 86 21.18 8.19 16.21
CA ASN A 86 20.48 7.71 15.02
C ASN A 86 19.64 6.46 15.30
N ASP A 87 20.19 5.48 16.02
CA ASP A 87 19.46 4.25 16.38
C ASP A 87 18.22 4.59 17.25
N LEU A 88 18.38 5.48 18.23
CA LEU A 88 17.29 5.93 19.09
C LEU A 88 16.18 6.64 18.30
N THR A 89 16.56 7.64 17.49
CA THR A 89 15.58 8.44 16.75
C THR A 89 14.84 7.61 15.72
N SER A 90 15.53 6.70 15.01
CA SER A 90 14.91 5.77 14.06
C SER A 90 13.95 4.79 14.76
N ALA A 91 14.32 4.29 15.93
CA ALA A 91 13.46 3.42 16.72
C ALA A 91 12.20 4.14 17.22
N ILE A 92 12.32 5.40 17.64
CA ILE A 92 11.18 6.23 18.06
C ILE A 92 10.23 6.45 16.89
N VAL A 93 10.73 6.91 15.74
CA VAL A 93 9.91 7.16 14.55
C VAL A 93 9.21 5.88 14.11
N SER A 94 9.93 4.77 14.00
CA SER A 94 9.36 3.48 13.61
C SER A 94 8.23 3.03 14.55
N LYS A 95 8.41 3.19 15.86
CA LYS A 95 7.41 2.80 16.86
C LYS A 95 6.18 3.70 16.85
N ILE A 96 6.38 5.01 16.70
CA ILE A 96 5.27 5.98 16.62
C ILE A 96 4.42 5.74 15.37
N LEU A 97 5.05 5.44 14.24
CA LEU A 97 4.36 5.25 12.96
C LEU A 97 3.74 3.85 12.79
N ALA A 98 4.06 2.88 13.64
CA ALA A 98 3.53 1.52 13.52
C ALA A 98 1.99 1.47 13.57
N ASP A 99 1.37 2.04 14.60
CA ASP A 99 -0.09 2.01 14.76
C ASP A 99 -0.82 2.87 13.70
N PRO A 100 -0.39 4.12 13.39
CA PRO A 100 -0.94 4.88 12.27
C PRO A 100 -0.85 4.14 10.93
N THR A 101 0.25 3.44 10.67
CA THR A 101 0.42 2.65 9.44
C THR A 101 -0.64 1.56 9.31
N LEU A 102 -0.87 0.82 10.40
CA LEU A 102 -1.92 -0.21 10.42
C LEU A 102 -3.32 0.39 10.27
N ALA A 103 -3.59 1.52 10.93
CA ALA A 103 -4.87 2.21 10.85
C ALA A 103 -5.17 2.69 9.42
N ILE A 104 -4.20 3.32 8.74
CA ILE A 104 -4.34 3.80 7.36
C ILE A 104 -4.56 2.63 6.40
N LYS A 105 -3.78 1.55 6.50
CA LYS A 105 -3.98 0.35 5.65
C LYS A 105 -5.34 -0.29 5.86
N LYS A 106 -5.83 -0.32 7.10
CA LYS A 106 -7.16 -0.86 7.42
C LYS A 106 -8.28 0.03 6.86
N ALA A 107 -8.14 1.35 6.99
CA ALA A 107 -9.11 2.30 6.44
C ALA A 107 -9.22 2.18 4.92
N ALA A 108 -8.09 2.10 4.22
CA ALA A 108 -8.08 1.91 2.78
C ALA A 108 -8.77 0.62 2.34
N LYS A 109 -8.51 -0.50 3.02
CA LYS A 109 -9.22 -1.77 2.76
C LYS A 109 -10.72 -1.71 3.01
N SER A 110 -11.16 -0.91 3.98
CA SER A 110 -12.58 -0.78 4.36
C SER A 110 -13.32 0.37 3.68
N ASP A 111 -12.68 1.05 2.72
CA ASP A 111 -13.22 2.24 2.04
C ASP A 111 -13.54 3.42 2.99
N ASP A 112 -12.87 3.46 4.15
CA ASP A 112 -13.03 4.54 5.14
C ASP A 112 -12.26 5.80 4.70
N LYS A 113 -12.87 6.53 3.78
CA LYS A 113 -12.29 7.76 3.21
C LYS A 113 -12.16 8.87 4.25
N GLU A 114 -13.01 8.91 5.26
CA GLU A 114 -12.96 9.93 6.31
C GLU A 114 -11.67 9.78 7.13
N LEU A 115 -11.32 8.56 7.52
CA LEU A 115 -10.09 8.32 8.29
C LEU A 115 -8.83 8.59 7.44
N VAL A 116 -8.85 8.22 6.16
CA VAL A 116 -7.73 8.52 5.24
C VAL A 116 -7.54 10.03 5.07
N LEU A 117 -8.63 10.79 4.90
CA LEU A 117 -8.59 12.26 4.83
C LEU A 117 -8.14 12.89 6.14
N ALA A 118 -8.64 12.41 7.27
CA ALA A 118 -8.24 12.88 8.59
C ALA A 118 -6.74 12.64 8.84
N ALA A 119 -6.20 11.48 8.44
CA ALA A 119 -4.78 11.19 8.51
C ALA A 119 -3.96 12.15 7.62
N SER A 120 -4.41 12.40 6.39
CA SER A 120 -3.77 13.38 5.50
C SER A 120 -3.71 14.78 6.10
N CYS A 121 -4.80 15.22 6.74
CA CYS A 121 -4.87 16.53 7.40
C CYS A 121 -4.00 16.58 8.66
N LEU A 122 -4.06 15.55 9.52
CA LEU A 122 -3.35 15.51 10.79
C LEU A 122 -1.83 15.53 10.60
N PHE A 123 -1.34 14.84 9.57
CA PHE A 123 0.08 14.75 9.25
C PHE A 123 0.53 15.73 8.16
N ASP A 124 -0.38 16.57 7.66
CA ASP A 124 -0.10 17.59 6.65
C ASP A 124 0.58 16.97 5.41
N LEU A 125 -0.12 16.02 4.78
CA LEU A 125 0.33 15.21 3.64
C LEU A 125 -0.28 15.67 2.30
N SER A 126 -0.88 16.86 2.30
CA SER A 126 -1.71 17.40 1.21
C SER A 126 -0.89 18.17 0.16
N ASP A 127 0.14 17.53 -0.39
CA ASP A 127 0.86 17.96 -1.61
C ASP A 127 0.86 16.85 -2.66
#